data_AF-A0A936XST1-F1
#
_entry.id   AF-A0A936XST1-F1
#
_cell.length_a   1.000
_cell.length_b   1.000
_cell.length_c   1.000
_cell.angle_alpha   90.00
_cell.angle_beta   90.00
_cell.angle_gamma   90.00
#
_symmetry.space_group_name_H-M   'P 1'
#
loop_
_entity.id
_entity.type
_entity.pdbx_description
1 polymer ?
#
loop_
_entity_poly.entity_id
_entity_poly.type
_entity_poly.pdbx_seq_one_letter_code
_entity_poly.pdbx_strand_id
1 'polypeptide(L)'
;MSVEIYERLRVNPKFQELVVTRGRFAWTLTFIVLTLFYGFVLAVAYFPAVMGQPVSEGSMLTVGVAVELSLFIFFWLLSALYVRRANSEFDALTQEVIKQARKEDK
;
A
#
# COMPACT_ATOMS: atom_id res chain seq x y z
N MET A 1 3.03 15.58 -22.58
CA MET A 1 2.20 14.45 -23.05
C MET A 1 0.97 15.09 -23.67
N SER A 2 0.73 14.96 -24.99
CA SER A 2 -0.35 15.68 -25.67
C SER A 2 -1.71 15.17 -25.18
N VAL A 3 -2.66 16.09 -24.96
CA VAL A 3 -4.03 15.79 -24.50
C VAL A 3 -4.69 14.70 -25.35
N GLU A 4 -4.35 14.67 -26.64
CA GLU A 4 -4.82 13.69 -27.62
C GLU A 4 -4.37 12.25 -27.33
N ILE A 5 -3.15 12.05 -26.80
CA ILE A 5 -2.67 10.73 -26.35
C ILE A 5 -3.42 10.29 -25.10
N TYR A 6 -3.75 11.23 -24.19
CA TYR A 6 -4.47 10.91 -22.96
C TYR A 6 -5.93 10.53 -23.23
N GLU A 7 -6.61 11.22 -24.15
CA GLU A 7 -7.97 10.89 -24.59
C GLU A 7 -8.02 9.50 -25.24
N ARG A 8 -7.07 9.16 -26.13
CA ARG A 8 -6.97 7.83 -26.74
C ARG A 8 -6.68 6.73 -25.71
N LEU A 9 -5.91 7.03 -24.66
CA LEU A 9 -5.64 6.10 -23.56
C LEU A 9 -6.88 5.85 -22.69
N ARG A 10 -7.71 6.87 -22.43
CA ARG A 10 -8.92 6.74 -21.57
C ARG A 10 -9.97 5.80 -22.14
N VAL A 11 -10.09 5.72 -23.46
CA VAL A 11 -11.03 4.81 -24.14
C VAL A 11 -10.48 3.38 -24.28
N ASN A 12 -9.20 3.15 -23.96
CA ASN A 12 -8.62 1.81 -24.03
C ASN A 12 -9.07 0.95 -22.82
N PRO A 13 -9.75 -0.19 -23.04
CA PRO A 13 -10.23 -1.05 -21.95
C PRO A 13 -9.11 -1.59 -21.05
N LYS A 14 -7.91 -1.84 -21.59
CA LYS A 14 -6.74 -2.24 -20.78
C LYS A 14 -6.28 -1.14 -19.82
N PHE A 15 -6.40 0.13 -20.23
CA PHE A 15 -6.06 1.26 -19.36
C PHE A 15 -7.06 1.39 -18.20
N GLN A 16 -8.35 1.18 -18.46
CA GLN A 16 -9.36 1.18 -17.40
C GLN A 16 -9.17 0.01 -16.43
N GLU A 17 -8.87 -1.18 -16.92
CA GLU A 17 -8.55 -2.35 -16.09
C GLU A 17 -7.33 -2.09 -15.19
N LEU A 18 -6.29 -1.45 -15.72
CA LEU A 18 -5.10 -1.04 -14.97
C LEU A 18 -5.46 -0.05 -13.84
N VAL A 19 -6.25 0.98 -14.15
CA VAL A 19 -6.67 2.00 -13.16
C VAL A 19 -7.51 1.37 -12.05
N VAL A 20 -8.47 0.51 -12.38
CA VAL A 20 -9.31 -0.18 -11.39
C VAL A 20 -8.48 -1.12 -10.52
N THR A 21 -7.58 -1.89 -11.11
CA THR A 21 -6.73 -2.85 -10.38
C THR A 21 -5.75 -2.14 -9.44
N ARG A 22 -5.10 -1.07 -9.91
CA ARG A 22 -4.26 -0.19 -9.07
C ARG A 22 -5.07 0.43 -7.94
N GLY A 23 -6.23 0.98 -8.27
CA GLY A 23 -7.12 1.64 -7.31
C GLY A 23 -7.56 0.69 -6.20
N ARG A 24 -8.04 -0.50 -6.55
CA ARG A 24 -8.44 -1.53 -5.56
C ARG A 24 -7.28 -1.92 -4.65
N PHE A 25 -6.09 -2.12 -5.22
CA PHE A 25 -4.91 -2.46 -4.42
C PHE A 25 -4.51 -1.35 -3.46
N ALA A 26 -4.47 -0.09 -3.95
CA ALA A 26 -4.18 1.07 -3.12
C ALA A 26 -5.20 1.23 -1.98
N TRP A 27 -6.49 1.12 -2.28
CA TRP A 27 -7.55 1.19 -1.27
C TRP A 27 -7.43 0.09 -0.21
N THR A 28 -7.14 -1.15 -0.60
CA THR A 28 -6.90 -2.24 0.34
C THR A 28 -5.76 -1.91 1.31
N LEU A 29 -4.64 -1.42 0.79
CA LEU A 29 -3.51 -1.02 1.63
C LEU A 29 -3.86 0.16 2.53
N THR A 30 -4.59 1.15 2.03
CA THR A 30 -5.09 2.27 2.83
C THR A 30 -5.95 1.77 3.99
N PHE A 31 -6.90 0.87 3.77
CA PHE A 31 -7.73 0.32 4.84
C PHE A 31 -6.91 -0.46 5.87
N ILE A 32 -5.92 -1.24 5.44
CA ILE A 32 -5.00 -1.94 6.36
C ILE A 32 -4.26 -0.93 7.23
N VAL A 33 -3.64 0.09 6.63
CA VAL A 33 -2.88 1.10 7.36
C VAL A 33 -3.76 1.87 8.33
N LEU A 34 -4.94 2.33 7.91
CA LEU A 34 -5.88 3.05 8.77
C LEU A 34 -6.35 2.19 9.94
N THR A 35 -6.66 0.91 9.69
CA THR A 35 -7.10 -0.02 10.75
C THR A 35 -6.01 -0.21 11.79
N LEU A 36 -4.76 -0.42 11.36
CA LEU A 36 -3.62 -0.58 12.26
C LEU A 36 -3.32 0.71 13.03
N PHE A 37 -3.32 1.86 12.35
CA PHE A 37 -3.05 3.15 12.96
C PHE A 37 -4.10 3.50 14.03
N TYR A 38 -5.38 3.54 13.66
CA TYR A 38 -6.44 3.85 14.62
C TYR A 38 -6.58 2.75 15.66
N GLY A 39 -6.40 1.48 15.29
CA GLY A 39 -6.41 0.37 16.24
C GLY A 39 -5.36 0.53 17.32
N PHE A 40 -4.13 0.88 16.96
CA PHE A 40 -3.06 1.14 17.92
C PHE A 40 -3.35 2.37 18.78
N VAL A 41 -3.76 3.49 18.18
CA VAL A 41 -4.11 4.72 18.91
C VAL A 41 -5.23 4.48 19.92
N LEU A 42 -6.30 3.78 19.52
CA LEU A 42 -7.39 3.41 20.41
C LEU A 42 -6.90 2.48 21.52
N ALA A 43 -6.04 1.51 21.20
CA ALA A 43 -5.53 0.59 22.19
C ALA A 43 -4.65 1.29 23.25
N VAL A 44 -3.85 2.28 22.86
CA VAL A 44 -3.09 3.14 23.78
C VAL A 44 -4.02 4.01 24.62
N ALA A 45 -5.07 4.58 24.03
CA ALA A 45 -6.00 5.46 24.71
C ALA A 45 -6.88 4.74 25.74
N TYR A 46 -7.40 3.56 25.39
CA TYR A 46 -8.36 2.83 26.22
C TYR A 46 -7.74 1.73 27.10
N PHE A 47 -6.57 1.21 26.74
CA PHE A 47 -5.87 0.15 27.49
C PHE A 47 -4.43 0.52 27.90
N PRO A 48 -4.20 1.70 28.51
CA PRO A 48 -2.85 2.15 28.86
C PRO A 48 -2.14 1.22 29.85
N ALA A 49 -2.87 0.57 30.77
CA ALA A 49 -2.31 -0.38 31.71
C ALA A 49 -1.70 -1.61 31.02
N VAL A 50 -2.36 -2.11 29.96
CA VAL A 50 -1.83 -3.22 29.15
C VAL A 50 -0.63 -2.76 28.33
N MET A 51 -0.72 -1.58 27.70
CA MET A 51 0.37 -1.05 26.88
C MET A 51 1.63 -0.73 27.68
N GLY A 52 1.49 -0.33 28.94
CA GLY A 52 2.61 -0.10 29.86
C GLY A 52 3.15 -1.35 30.54
N GLN A 53 2.48 -2.50 30.42
CA GLN A 53 2.90 -3.73 31.08
C GLN A 53 4.21 -4.25 30.47
N PRO A 54 5.19 -4.68 31.28
CA PRO A 54 6.35 -5.41 30.79
C PRO A 54 5.95 -6.70 30.06
N VAL A 55 6.63 -7.03 28.97
CA VAL A 55 6.37 -8.27 28.22
C VAL A 55 6.70 -9.55 29.01
N SER A 56 7.61 -9.44 29.99
CA SER A 56 8.00 -10.51 30.91
C SER A 56 8.48 -9.93 32.23
N GLU A 57 8.52 -10.73 33.30
CA GLU A 57 9.05 -10.31 34.59
C GLU A 57 10.48 -9.75 34.46
N GLY A 58 10.72 -8.59 35.06
CA GLY A 58 12.01 -7.89 35.00
C GLY A 58 12.34 -7.21 33.66
N SER A 59 11.47 -7.27 32.65
CA SER A 59 11.72 -6.65 31.34
C SER A 59 11.51 -5.14 31.36
N MET A 60 12.40 -4.41 30.68
CA MET A 60 12.22 -2.98 30.39
C MET A 60 11.38 -2.74 29.13
N LEU A 61 11.13 -3.78 28.33
CA LEU A 61 10.29 -3.70 27.14
C LEU A 61 8.82 -3.83 27.52
N THR A 62 8.03 -2.80 27.22
CA THR A 62 6.57 -2.84 27.43
C THR A 62 5.86 -3.46 26.24
N VAL A 63 4.65 -3.96 26.47
CA VAL A 63 3.78 -4.51 25.42
C VAL A 63 3.54 -3.48 24.31
N GLY A 64 3.29 -2.21 24.66
CA GLY A 64 3.07 -1.15 23.69
C GLY A 64 4.28 -0.94 22.77
N VAL A 65 5.48 -0.90 23.33
CA VAL A 65 6.72 -0.76 22.54
C VAL A 65 6.95 -2.00 21.67
N ALA A 66 6.69 -3.21 22.17
CA ALA A 66 6.81 -4.44 21.40
C ALA A 66 5.81 -4.49 20.22
N VAL A 67 4.57 -4.05 20.44
CA VAL A 67 3.55 -3.92 19.39
C VAL A 67 3.97 -2.88 18.36
N GLU A 68 4.47 -1.72 18.78
CA GLU A 68 4.93 -0.67 17.87
C GLU A 68 6.11 -1.11 17.01
N LEU A 69 7.09 -1.82 17.59
CA LEU A 69 8.19 -2.43 16.83
C LEU A 69 7.69 -3.47 15.81
N SER A 70 6.68 -4.26 16.18
CA SER A 70 6.06 -5.23 15.28
C SER A 70 5.34 -4.54 14.11
N LEU A 71 4.62 -3.46 14.39
CA LEU A 71 3.98 -2.62 13.37
C LEU A 71 5.01 -1.99 12.43
N PHE A 72 6.15 -1.54 12.96
CA PHE A 72 7.22 -0.97 12.14
C PHE A 72 7.75 -1.98 11.12
N ILE A 73 8.07 -3.20 11.57
CA ILE A 73 8.51 -4.30 10.68
C ILE A 73 7.41 -4.61 9.66
N PHE A 74 6.16 -4.70 10.09
CA PHE A 74 5.02 -4.97 9.21
C PHE A 74 4.87 -3.90 8.12
N PHE A 75 4.97 -2.60 8.45
CA PHE A 75 4.87 -1.53 7.44
C PHE A 75 6.03 -1.55 6.45
N TRP A 76 7.22 -1.95 6.89
CA TRP A 76 8.34 -2.18 5.99
C TRP A 76 8.05 -3.29 4.98
N LEU A 77 7.51 -4.42 5.46
CA LEU A 77 7.08 -5.53 4.59
C LEU A 77 5.94 -5.12 3.65
N LEU A 78 4.96 -4.36 4.15
CA LEU A 78 3.85 -3.85 3.36
C LEU A 78 4.36 -2.93 2.24
N SER A 79 5.32 -2.07 2.55
CA SER A 79 5.98 -1.18 1.59
C SER A 79 6.75 -1.97 0.54
N ALA A 80 7.53 -2.97 0.94
CA ALA A 80 8.24 -3.84 0.01
C ALA A 80 7.28 -4.62 -0.90
N LEU A 81 6.17 -5.13 -0.34
CA LEU A 81 5.12 -5.80 -1.10
C LEU A 81 4.46 -4.85 -2.12
N TYR A 82 4.14 -3.63 -1.70
CA TYR A 82 3.59 -2.60 -2.58
C TYR A 82 4.54 -2.30 -3.74
N VAL A 83 5.82 -2.04 -3.45
CA VAL A 83 6.84 -1.76 -4.47
C VAL A 83 6.98 -2.95 -5.42
N ARG A 84 7.02 -4.19 -4.91
CA ARG A 84 7.13 -5.38 -5.77
C ARG A 84 5.92 -5.54 -6.70
N ARG A 85 4.71 -5.31 -6.18
CA ARG A 85 3.46 -5.35 -6.97
C ARG A 85 3.47 -4.24 -8.03
N ALA A 86 3.90 -3.04 -7.66
CA ALA A 86 3.97 -1.90 -8.56
C ALA A 86 5.02 -2.06 -9.67
N ASN A 87 6.18 -2.63 -9.36
CA ASN A 87 7.24 -2.83 -10.34
C ASN A 87 7.01 -4.05 -11.26
N SER A 88 6.00 -4.88 -11.01
CA SER A 88 5.73 -6.08 -11.80
C SER A 88 4.53 -5.90 -12.71
N GLU A 89 3.34 -5.99 -12.13
CA GLU A 89 2.06 -6.02 -12.86
C GLU A 89 1.75 -4.67 -13.51
N PHE A 90 2.06 -3.59 -12.79
CA PHE A 90 1.74 -2.24 -13.21
C PHE A 90 2.74 -1.70 -14.24
N ASP A 91 4.02 -2.04 -14.14
CA ASP A 91 5.03 -1.67 -15.13
C ASP A 91 4.86 -2.46 -16.44
N ALA A 92 4.56 -3.76 -16.36
CA ALA A 92 4.31 -4.58 -17.55
C ALA A 92 3.12 -4.03 -18.39
N LEU A 93 2.02 -3.70 -17.72
CA LEU A 93 0.84 -3.10 -18.36
C LEU A 93 1.14 -1.69 -18.91
N THR A 94 1.94 -0.89 -18.20
CA THR A 94 2.32 0.45 -18.67
C THR A 94 3.18 0.36 -19.93
N GLN A 95 4.14 -0.56 -19.96
CA GLN A 95 5.00 -0.78 -21.13
C GLN A 95 4.21 -1.28 -22.34
N GLU A 96 3.25 -2.18 -22.14
CA GLU A 96 2.40 -2.69 -23.23
C GLU A 96 1.55 -1.56 -23.85
N VAL A 97 0.95 -0.72 -23.02
CA VAL A 97 0.11 0.42 -23.43
C VAL A 97 0.93 1.48 -24.17
N ILE A 98 2.13 1.84 -23.66
CA ILE A 98 3.04 2.77 -24.35
C ILE A 98 3.48 2.20 -25.70
N LYS A 99 3.77 0.90 -25.76
CA LYS A 99 4.22 0.24 -26.99
C LYS A 99 3.13 0.18 -28.06
N GLN A 100 1.86 0.00 -27.68
CA GLN A 100 0.72 0.09 -28.58
C GLN A 100 0.52 1.51 -29.12
N ALA A 101 0.50 2.52 -28.24
CA ALA A 101 0.35 3.92 -28.64
C ALA A 101 1.46 4.37 -29.62
N ARG A 102 2.69 3.90 -29.44
CA ARG A 102 3.83 4.22 -30.32
C ARG A 102 3.84 3.44 -31.64
N LYS A 103 3.06 2.36 -31.75
CA LYS A 103 2.97 1.53 -32.96
C LYS A 103 1.91 2.03 -33.94
N GLU A 104 0.87 2.70 -33.44
CA GLU A 104 -0.16 3.35 -34.27
C GLU A 104 0.29 4.72 -34.82
N ASP A 105 1.38 5.30 -34.27
CA ASP A 105 2.03 6.51 -34.79
C ASP A 105 2.99 6.25 -35.98
N LYS A 106 3.14 4.99 -36.43
CA LYS A 106 3.93 4.59 -37.61
C LYS A 106 3.04 3.99 -38.68
#